data_AF-A0A661W148-F1
#
_entry.id   AF-A0A661W148-F1
#
_cell.length_a   1.000
_cell.length_b   1.000
_cell.length_c   1.000
_cell.angle_alpha   90.00
_cell.angle_beta   90.00
_cell.angle_gamma   90.00
#
_symmetry.space_group_name_H-M   'P 1'
#
loop_
_entity.id
_entity.type
_entity.pdbx_description
1 polymer ?
#
loop_
_entity_poly.entity_id
_entity_poly.type
_entity_poly.pdbx_seq_one_letter_code
_entity_poly.pdbx_strand_id
1 'polypeptide(L)'
;LGFDPDALDYGALIGTVELSDITPLDEAAYESLRDRHLLDGPFPGEPCYAWHLANPRRFAHPIPYRGRRRLFQVNLDAGQDAILPFDVDVEQDGILPHPRRAPYRVTPPPEPDPERPFVLYTIPDADGVYRVALYQWLRHNGERAEHAPGAMWGIELGGDPLRAVADHLLSALRASGHKATDLARAAGRDRPFYLDEPTGVRLALILLAVKPLARHDRIEAIGRGVQAMGDEEAYYWFSKCSAGPEARRAQKALRVLLSGE
;
A
#
# COMPACT_ATOMS: atom_id res chain seq x y z
N LEU A 1 10.75 -8.06 21.40
CA LEU A 1 10.97 -6.59 21.32
C LEU A 1 10.74 -5.99 22.70
N GLY A 2 11.78 -5.51 23.38
CA GLY A 2 11.72 -5.02 24.76
C GLY A 2 11.11 -3.61 24.91
N PHE A 3 10.08 -3.28 24.12
CA PHE A 3 9.38 -2.00 24.20
C PHE A 3 7.87 -2.22 24.12
N ASP A 4 7.12 -1.30 24.73
CA ASP A 4 5.66 -1.25 24.65
C ASP A 4 5.24 -0.51 23.36
N PRO A 5 4.62 -1.19 22.39
CA PRO A 5 4.19 -0.55 21.14
C PRO A 5 3.10 0.50 21.37
N ASP A 6 2.26 0.36 22.40
CA ASP A 6 1.19 1.32 22.70
C ASP A 6 1.73 2.64 23.29
N ALA A 7 2.98 2.65 23.74
CA ALA A 7 3.68 3.82 24.27
C ALA A 7 4.44 4.62 23.19
N LEU A 8 4.39 4.21 21.92
CA LEU A 8 5.10 4.88 20.83
C LEU A 8 4.28 6.04 20.23
N ASP A 9 5.00 7.10 19.86
CA ASP A 9 4.42 8.26 19.21
C ASP A 9 4.23 7.99 17.71
N TYR A 10 2.97 7.94 17.25
CA TYR A 10 2.62 7.67 15.86
C TYR A 10 2.03 8.90 15.15
N GLY A 11 2.12 8.92 13.81
CA GLY A 11 1.57 10.03 13.00
C GLY A 11 2.24 11.37 13.30
N ALA A 12 3.51 11.33 13.71
CA ALA A 12 4.28 12.47 14.15
C ALA A 12 5.74 12.33 13.70
N LEU A 13 6.41 13.47 13.55
CA LEU A 13 7.87 13.52 13.50
C LEU A 13 8.39 13.39 14.92
N ILE A 14 9.25 12.41 15.14
CA ILE A 14 9.76 12.06 16.48
C ILE A 14 11.25 12.40 16.64
N GLY A 15 11.92 12.74 15.55
CA GLY A 15 13.35 13.00 15.55
C GLY A 15 13.95 13.07 14.15
N THR A 16 15.27 13.13 14.11
CA THR A 16 16.08 13.16 12.89
C THR A 16 17.20 12.13 12.98
N VAL A 17 17.65 11.67 11.82
CA VAL A 17 18.85 10.85 11.63
C VAL A 17 19.61 11.40 10.44
N GLU A 18 20.91 11.19 10.42
CA GLU A 18 21.74 11.44 9.25
C GLU A 18 21.84 10.16 8.43
N LEU A 19 21.53 10.23 7.13
CA LEU A 19 21.74 9.11 6.22
C LEU A 19 23.14 9.21 5.64
N SER A 20 24.03 8.30 6.04
CA SER A 20 25.44 8.33 5.64
C SER A 20 25.73 7.51 4.38
N ASP A 21 25.02 6.39 4.20
CA ASP A 21 25.24 5.50 3.05
C ASP A 21 24.01 4.61 2.77
N ILE A 22 23.90 4.08 1.55
CA ILE A 22 22.92 3.08 1.15
C ILE A 22 23.63 1.96 0.39
N THR A 23 23.68 0.77 0.98
CA THR A 23 24.38 -0.39 0.38
C THR A 23 23.39 -1.51 0.04
N PRO A 24 23.50 -2.18 -1.12
CA PRO A 24 22.75 -3.40 -1.37
C PRO A 24 23.17 -4.49 -0.37
N LEU A 25 22.20 -5.31 0.04
CA LEU A 25 22.40 -6.46 0.91
C LEU A 25 22.05 -7.74 0.15
N ASP A 26 22.95 -8.70 0.21
CA ASP A 26 22.66 -10.10 -0.02
C ASP A 26 22.32 -10.79 1.32
N GLU A 27 21.98 -12.08 1.25
CA GLU A 27 21.60 -12.88 2.42
C GLU A 27 22.70 -12.92 3.49
N ALA A 28 23.96 -13.08 3.07
CA ALA A 28 25.09 -13.17 3.99
C ALA A 28 25.33 -11.83 4.71
N ALA A 29 25.26 -10.72 3.99
CA ALA A 29 25.41 -9.37 4.53
C ALA A 29 24.27 -9.03 5.49
N TYR A 30 23.02 -9.42 5.17
CA TYR A 30 21.87 -9.23 6.06
C TYR A 30 22.07 -9.97 7.39
N GLU A 31 22.42 -11.26 7.35
CA GLU A 31 22.67 -12.04 8.58
C GLU A 31 23.82 -11.46 9.41
N SER A 32 24.87 -10.97 8.77
CA SER A 32 26.00 -10.34 9.46
C SER A 32 25.64 -9.02 10.17
N LEU A 33 24.57 -8.35 9.72
CA LEU A 33 24.08 -7.08 10.25
C LEU A 33 22.91 -7.24 11.22
N ARG A 34 22.61 -8.46 11.67
CA ARG A 34 21.45 -8.75 12.53
C ARG A 34 21.43 -7.95 13.82
N ASP A 35 22.60 -7.78 14.45
CA ASP A 35 22.77 -6.96 15.65
C ASP A 35 22.60 -5.44 15.39
N ARG A 36 22.65 -5.02 14.12
CA ARG A 36 22.54 -3.62 13.70
C ARG A 36 21.13 -3.25 13.30
N HIS A 37 20.45 -4.09 12.51
CA HIS A 37 19.09 -3.81 12.04
C HIS A 37 18.01 -4.31 13.01
N LEU A 38 18.35 -5.17 13.97
CA LEU A 38 17.47 -5.61 15.07
C LEU A 38 16.14 -6.23 14.58
N LEU A 39 16.15 -6.84 13.39
CA LEU A 39 15.01 -7.59 12.87
C LEU A 39 15.21 -9.06 13.19
N ASP A 40 14.20 -9.66 13.80
CA ASP A 40 14.19 -11.09 14.15
C ASP A 40 13.89 -11.97 12.91
N GLY A 41 13.42 -11.38 11.81
CA GLY A 41 13.06 -12.08 10.56
C GLY A 41 14.27 -12.49 9.70
N PRO A 42 14.13 -13.51 8.83
CA PRO A 42 15.18 -13.92 7.89
C PRO A 42 15.44 -12.87 6.81
N PHE A 43 16.42 -13.09 5.94
CA PHE A 43 16.68 -12.20 4.80
C PHE A 43 15.45 -12.12 3.87
N PRO A 44 14.93 -10.90 3.56
CA PRO A 44 13.69 -10.74 2.80
C PRO A 44 13.83 -11.05 1.29
N GLY A 45 15.05 -11.21 0.78
CA GLY A 45 15.35 -11.42 -0.64
C GLY A 45 15.82 -10.14 -1.36
N GLU A 46 16.43 -10.32 -2.53
CA GLU A 46 16.94 -9.22 -3.35
C GLU A 46 15.84 -8.58 -4.23
N PRO A 47 15.84 -7.25 -4.42
CA PRO A 47 16.83 -6.30 -3.91
C PRO A 47 16.52 -5.85 -2.47
N CYS A 48 17.52 -5.98 -1.59
CA CYS A 48 17.48 -5.47 -0.21
C CYS A 48 18.58 -4.41 -0.07
N TYR A 49 18.34 -3.38 0.74
CA TYR A 49 19.32 -2.31 0.98
C TYR A 49 19.42 -1.98 2.47
N ALA A 50 20.65 -1.84 2.95
CA ALA A 50 20.94 -1.24 4.25
C ALA A 50 21.06 0.28 4.09
N TRP A 51 20.26 1.01 4.83
CA TRP A 51 20.41 2.45 5.00
C TRP A 51 21.22 2.67 6.27
N HIS A 52 22.44 3.18 6.13
CA HIS A 52 23.32 3.45 7.26
C HIS A 52 22.95 4.79 7.86
N LEU A 53 22.46 4.76 9.09
CA LEU A 53 21.97 5.93 9.81
C LEU A 53 22.94 6.29 10.94
N ALA A 54 23.24 7.57 11.08
CA ALA A 54 24.09 8.13 12.11
C ALA A 54 23.37 9.26 12.86
N ASN A 55 23.94 9.64 14.01
CA ASN A 55 23.53 10.81 14.78
C ASN A 55 22.01 10.90 15.05
N PRO A 56 21.37 9.84 15.60
CA PRO A 56 19.96 9.88 15.92
C PRO A 56 19.69 10.95 16.98
N ARG A 57 18.75 11.85 16.70
CA ARG A 57 18.30 12.90 17.62
C ARG A 57 16.80 12.81 17.77
N ARG A 58 16.32 12.52 18.99
CA ARG A 58 14.89 12.52 19.30
C ARG A 58 14.45 13.95 19.65
N PHE A 59 13.26 14.34 19.19
CA PHE A 59 12.65 15.60 19.63
C PHE A 59 12.17 15.50 21.07
N ALA A 60 12.13 16.63 21.78
CA ALA A 60 11.60 16.69 23.14
C ALA A 60 10.11 16.31 23.19
N HIS A 61 9.37 16.67 22.15
CA HIS A 61 7.95 16.33 21.98
C HIS A 61 7.70 15.92 20.52
N PRO A 62 6.82 14.94 20.26
CA PRO A 62 6.41 14.58 18.90
C PRO A 62 5.70 15.74 18.21
N ILE A 63 6.04 15.99 16.95
CA ILE A 63 5.38 17.01 16.13
C ILE A 63 4.32 16.31 15.27
N PRO A 64 3.00 16.54 15.47
CA PRO A 64 1.98 15.91 14.66
C PRO A 64 2.19 16.19 13.17
N TYR A 65 2.40 15.14 12.39
CA TYR A 65 2.71 15.27 10.97
C TYR A 65 2.27 14.02 10.21
N ARG A 66 1.47 14.23 9.16
CA ARG A 66 0.97 13.14 8.35
C ARG A 66 2.08 12.60 7.44
N GLY A 67 2.56 11.39 7.72
CA GLY A 67 3.50 10.68 6.87
C GLY A 67 3.00 10.50 5.43
N ARG A 68 3.92 10.47 4.47
CA ARG A 68 3.66 10.21 3.05
C ARG A 68 4.51 9.03 2.58
N ARG A 69 4.12 8.40 1.46
CA ARG A 69 4.90 7.31 0.84
C ARG A 69 6.21 7.86 0.25
N ARG A 70 7.27 7.05 0.29
CA ARG A 70 8.64 7.37 -0.17
C ARG A 70 9.30 8.50 0.63
N LEU A 71 10.50 8.92 0.24
CA LEU A 71 11.09 10.16 0.76
C LEU A 71 10.23 11.34 0.32
N PHE A 72 9.85 12.19 1.26
CA PHE A 72 9.06 13.39 1.01
C PHE A 72 9.64 14.56 1.78
N GLN A 73 9.43 15.78 1.26
CA GLN A 73 9.81 16.99 1.98
C GLN A 73 8.83 17.28 3.10
N VAL A 74 9.38 17.56 4.27
CA VAL A 74 8.64 18.03 5.44
C VAL A 74 8.65 19.55 5.40
N ASN A 75 7.48 20.17 5.38
CA ASN A 75 7.34 21.62 5.52
C ASN A 75 6.76 21.87 6.92
N LEU A 76 7.55 22.49 7.79
CA LEU A 76 7.10 22.92 9.11
C LEU A 76 6.67 24.39 9.03
N ASP A 77 5.62 24.76 9.76
CA ASP A 77 5.15 26.16 9.78
C ASP A 77 6.12 27.03 10.60
N ALA A 78 6.26 28.31 10.23
CA ALA A 78 7.11 29.26 10.95
C ALA A 78 6.66 29.38 12.41
N GLY A 79 7.48 28.85 13.32
CA GLY A 79 7.17 28.63 14.75
C GLY A 79 7.39 27.18 15.22
N GLN A 80 7.38 26.22 14.30
CA GLN A 80 7.82 24.83 14.51
C GLN A 80 9.28 24.60 14.12
N ASP A 81 9.88 25.56 13.39
CA ASP A 81 11.32 25.60 13.06
C ASP A 81 12.22 25.73 14.30
N ALA A 82 11.71 26.26 15.42
CA ALA A 82 12.44 26.37 16.68
C ALA A 82 12.72 25.00 17.36
N ILE A 83 12.16 23.91 16.83
CA ILE A 83 12.35 22.54 17.34
C ILE A 83 13.44 21.79 16.56
N LEU A 84 13.85 22.32 15.39
CA LEU A 84 15.10 21.93 14.76
C LEU A 84 16.23 22.72 15.44
N PRO A 85 17.37 22.10 15.80
CA PRO A 85 18.35 22.75 16.64
C PRO A 85 19.07 23.85 15.85
N PHE A 86 18.56 25.07 15.96
CA PHE A 86 19.40 26.22 16.21
C PHE A 86 19.50 26.36 17.73
N ASP A 87 20.73 26.36 18.22
CA ASP A 87 21.10 26.42 19.64
C ASP A 87 20.23 27.39 20.43
N VAL A 88 19.44 26.88 21.37
CA VAL A 88 19.05 27.65 22.55
C VAL A 88 18.84 26.71 23.73
N ASP A 89 19.77 26.78 24.67
CA ASP A 89 19.46 26.57 26.09
C ASP A 89 18.22 27.41 26.44
N VAL A 90 17.24 26.85 27.16
CA VAL A 90 16.45 27.53 28.22
C VAL A 90 15.42 26.56 28.80
N GLU A 91 15.63 26.33 30.10
CA GLU A 91 14.73 26.12 31.25
C GLU A 91 13.30 25.56 31.12
N GLN A 92 13.01 24.69 32.09
CA GLN A 92 11.73 24.16 32.52
C GLN A 92 10.73 25.27 32.86
N ASP A 93 9.49 25.18 32.37
CA ASP A 93 8.27 25.16 33.21
C ASP A 93 6.99 25.13 32.37
N GLY A 94 5.95 24.46 32.90
CA GLY A 94 4.55 24.68 32.50
C GLY A 94 3.85 23.48 31.86
N ILE A 95 3.27 22.61 32.69
CA ILE A 95 2.28 21.61 32.29
C ILE A 95 1.01 22.34 31.82
N LEU A 96 0.77 22.39 30.51
CA LEU A 96 -0.54 22.76 29.95
C LEU A 96 -1.36 21.49 29.65
N PRO A 97 -2.63 21.42 30.11
CA PRO A 97 -3.47 20.25 29.89
C PRO A 97 -3.88 20.18 28.42
N HIS A 98 -3.37 19.17 27.71
CA HIS A 98 -3.77 18.92 26.33
C HIS A 98 -5.15 18.27 26.26
N PRO A 99 -5.97 18.61 25.26
CA PRO A 99 -7.24 17.95 25.04
C PRO A 99 -6.96 16.47 24.77
N ARG A 100 -7.57 15.59 25.57
CA ARG A 100 -7.67 14.15 25.30
C ARG A 100 -8.20 13.97 23.88
N ARG A 101 -7.29 13.81 22.91
CA ARG A 101 -7.62 13.46 21.53
C ARG A 101 -7.58 11.94 21.41
N ALA A 102 -8.53 11.46 20.62
CA ALA A 102 -8.91 10.06 20.48
C ALA A 102 -7.70 9.14 20.32
N PRO A 103 -7.74 7.93 20.92
CA PRO A 103 -6.69 6.94 20.73
C PRO A 103 -6.49 6.72 19.23
N TYR A 104 -5.28 7.00 18.75
CA TYR A 104 -4.84 6.62 17.43
C TYR A 104 -4.86 5.09 17.40
N ARG A 105 -5.89 4.51 16.80
CA ARG A 105 -5.81 3.13 16.35
C ARG A 105 -4.77 3.12 15.24
N VAL A 106 -3.63 2.45 15.48
CA VAL A 106 -3.02 1.67 14.42
C VAL A 106 -4.20 0.93 13.81
N THR A 107 -4.60 1.25 12.58
CA THR A 107 -5.44 0.28 11.87
C THR A 107 -4.50 -0.90 11.76
N PRO A 108 -4.71 -2.01 12.51
CA PRO A 108 -3.86 -3.18 12.34
C PRO A 108 -3.80 -3.47 10.84
N PRO A 109 -2.65 -3.89 10.29
CA PRO A 109 -2.58 -4.32 8.90
C PRO A 109 -3.83 -5.19 8.66
N PRO A 110 -4.69 -4.83 7.70
CA PRO A 110 -6.05 -5.30 7.73
C PRO A 110 -6.04 -6.82 7.79
N GLU A 111 -6.78 -7.37 8.75
CA GLU A 111 -6.64 -8.79 9.03
C GLU A 111 -7.12 -9.59 7.81
N PRO A 112 -6.36 -10.59 7.35
CA PRO A 112 -6.77 -11.41 6.22
C PRO A 112 -8.09 -12.10 6.56
N ASP A 113 -9.14 -11.72 5.85
CA ASP A 113 -10.46 -12.34 5.92
C ASP A 113 -10.50 -13.50 4.92
N PRO A 114 -10.59 -14.77 5.37
CA PRO A 114 -10.62 -15.91 4.48
C PRO A 114 -11.87 -15.95 3.58
N GLU A 115 -12.96 -15.29 3.95
CA GLU A 115 -14.16 -15.18 3.11
C GLU A 115 -14.05 -14.02 2.10
N ARG A 116 -13.12 -13.10 2.33
CA ARG A 116 -12.88 -11.92 1.48
C ARG A 116 -11.39 -11.75 1.20
N PRO A 117 -10.81 -12.66 0.40
CA PRO A 117 -9.36 -12.72 0.20
C PRO A 117 -8.83 -11.55 -0.63
N PHE A 118 -9.69 -10.70 -1.22
CA PHE A 118 -9.26 -9.55 -2.00
C PHE A 118 -9.48 -8.24 -1.26
N VAL A 119 -8.49 -7.35 -1.33
CA VAL A 119 -8.50 -6.08 -0.61
C VAL A 119 -8.16 -4.93 -1.56
N LEU A 120 -9.11 -4.03 -1.73
CA LEU A 120 -8.99 -2.84 -2.56
C LEU A 120 -8.69 -1.60 -1.70
N TYR A 121 -7.64 -0.88 -2.06
CA TYR A 121 -7.22 0.37 -1.44
C TYR A 121 -7.36 1.52 -2.43
N THR A 122 -7.62 2.70 -1.88
CA THR A 122 -7.53 3.98 -2.60
C THR A 122 -6.32 4.74 -2.11
N ILE A 123 -5.36 4.96 -3.01
CA ILE A 123 -4.12 5.67 -2.73
C ILE A 123 -4.27 7.08 -3.30
N PRO A 124 -4.11 8.14 -2.49
CA PRO A 124 -4.12 9.50 -3.02
C PRO A 124 -2.96 9.72 -4.00
N ASP A 125 -3.22 10.44 -5.08
CA ASP A 125 -2.25 10.88 -6.08
C ASP A 125 -1.99 12.39 -5.98
N ALA A 126 -0.91 12.87 -6.59
CA ALA A 126 -0.41 14.25 -6.43
C ALA A 126 -1.42 15.33 -6.84
N ASP A 127 -2.32 15.04 -7.79
CA ASP A 127 -3.28 15.99 -8.35
C ASP A 127 -4.66 15.96 -7.67
N GLY A 128 -4.78 15.32 -6.49
CA GLY A 128 -6.08 15.07 -5.84
C GLY A 128 -6.93 13.99 -6.52
N VAL A 129 -6.40 13.40 -7.60
CA VAL A 129 -6.86 12.13 -8.17
C VAL A 129 -6.45 10.99 -7.23
N TYR A 130 -7.11 9.84 -7.29
CA TYR A 130 -6.69 8.65 -6.56
C TYR A 130 -6.32 7.54 -7.53
N ARG A 131 -5.43 6.66 -7.09
CA ARG A 131 -5.13 5.37 -7.71
C ARG A 131 -5.76 4.27 -6.88
N VAL A 132 -6.03 3.13 -7.48
CA VAL A 132 -6.49 1.95 -6.75
C VAL A 132 -5.39 0.90 -6.70
N ALA A 133 -5.28 0.21 -5.57
CA ALA A 133 -4.46 -0.98 -5.43
C ALA A 133 -5.34 -2.14 -5.01
N LEU A 134 -5.30 -3.23 -5.75
CA LEU A 134 -5.99 -4.47 -5.41
C LEU A 134 -4.94 -5.50 -5.02
N TYR A 135 -5.12 -6.12 -3.86
CA TYR A 135 -4.27 -7.20 -3.35
C TYR A 135 -5.09 -8.46 -3.12
N GLN A 136 -4.43 -9.62 -3.18
CA GLN A 136 -4.97 -10.90 -2.75
C GLN A 136 -4.20 -11.44 -1.54
N TRP A 137 -4.92 -11.77 -0.47
CA TRP A 137 -4.46 -12.47 0.71
C TRP A 137 -5.02 -13.90 0.72
N LEU A 138 -4.13 -14.89 0.66
CA LEU A 138 -4.40 -16.21 1.22
C LEU A 138 -3.52 -16.36 2.47
N ARG A 139 -4.04 -16.97 3.53
CA ARG A 139 -3.22 -17.23 4.73
C ARG A 139 -2.03 -18.12 4.36
N HIS A 140 -0.82 -17.59 4.48
CA HIS A 140 0.35 -18.39 4.77
C HIS A 140 1.40 -17.66 5.59
N ASN A 141 1.98 -18.39 6.55
CA ASN A 141 3.15 -18.00 7.34
C ASN A 141 4.36 -17.84 6.41
N GLY A 142 5.14 -16.76 6.60
CA GLY A 142 6.43 -16.56 5.94
C GLY A 142 6.40 -15.55 4.80
N GLU A 143 7.37 -14.63 4.83
CA GLU A 143 7.48 -13.39 4.06
C GLU A 143 7.56 -13.50 2.53
N ARG A 144 7.19 -12.42 1.83
CA ARG A 144 8.06 -11.66 0.89
C ARG A 144 7.38 -10.36 0.44
N ALA A 145 8.12 -9.25 0.31
CA ALA A 145 7.56 -7.92 -0.02
C ALA A 145 8.07 -7.32 -1.34
N GLU A 146 7.26 -7.45 -2.40
CA GLU A 146 7.02 -6.39 -3.42
C GLU A 146 5.59 -5.82 -3.30
N HIS A 147 4.73 -6.46 -2.50
CA HIS A 147 3.31 -6.16 -2.29
C HIS A 147 3.05 -5.66 -0.85
N ALA A 148 1.80 -5.29 -0.54
CA ALA A 148 1.42 -5.03 0.84
C ALA A 148 1.79 -6.23 1.75
N PRO A 149 2.24 -6.02 3.00
CA PRO A 149 2.69 -7.10 3.87
C PRO A 149 1.71 -8.29 3.91
N GLY A 150 2.20 -9.50 3.63
CA GLY A 150 1.41 -10.73 3.60
C GLY A 150 0.61 -11.00 2.31
N ALA A 151 0.52 -10.05 1.38
CA ALA A 151 -0.20 -10.24 0.12
C ALA A 151 0.61 -11.13 -0.84
N MET A 152 -0.05 -12.14 -1.42
CA MET A 152 0.58 -13.01 -2.42
C MET A 152 0.69 -12.35 -3.79
N TRP A 153 -0.19 -11.39 -4.07
CA TRP A 153 -0.30 -10.72 -5.36
C TRP A 153 -0.91 -9.33 -5.21
N GLY A 154 -0.55 -8.41 -6.09
CA GLY A 154 -1.23 -7.12 -6.19
C GLY A 154 -1.04 -6.38 -7.51
N ILE A 155 -1.95 -5.44 -7.77
CA ILE A 155 -1.91 -4.55 -8.92
C ILE A 155 -2.34 -3.13 -8.52
N GLU A 156 -1.60 -2.14 -9.01
CA GLU A 156 -2.01 -0.72 -8.94
C GLU A 156 -2.46 -0.22 -10.33
N LEU A 157 -3.55 0.55 -10.36
CA LEU A 157 -4.09 1.25 -11.53
C LEU A 157 -4.44 2.70 -11.18
N GLY A 158 -4.07 3.63 -12.07
CA GLY A 158 -4.34 5.07 -11.94
C GLY A 158 -4.61 5.72 -13.29
N GLY A 159 -4.85 7.03 -13.28
CA GLY A 159 -5.00 7.84 -14.50
C GLY A 159 -6.24 7.50 -15.34
N ASP A 160 -6.14 7.67 -16.65
CA ASP A 160 -7.25 7.43 -17.59
C ASP A 160 -7.73 5.96 -17.64
N PRO A 161 -6.86 4.94 -17.57
CA PRO A 161 -7.31 3.55 -17.47
C PRO A 161 -8.21 3.30 -16.24
N LEU A 162 -7.92 3.96 -15.11
CA LEU A 162 -8.76 3.87 -13.91
C LEU A 162 -10.15 4.48 -14.15
N ARG A 163 -10.23 5.63 -14.83
CA ARG A 163 -11.50 6.26 -15.18
C ARG A 163 -12.33 5.35 -16.09
N ALA A 164 -11.68 4.69 -17.04
CA ALA A 164 -12.33 3.78 -17.97
C ALA A 164 -12.86 2.48 -17.33
N VAL A 165 -12.35 2.08 -16.16
CA VAL A 165 -12.86 0.91 -15.39
C VAL A 165 -13.65 1.30 -14.15
N ALA A 166 -14.01 2.57 -13.99
CA ALA A 166 -14.73 3.06 -12.82
C ALA A 166 -16.04 2.29 -12.58
N ASP A 167 -16.81 2.00 -13.64
CA ASP A 167 -18.07 1.27 -13.50
C ASP A 167 -17.87 -0.15 -12.97
N HIS A 168 -16.80 -0.83 -13.38
CA HIS A 168 -16.45 -2.16 -12.87
C HIS A 168 -16.03 -2.13 -11.40
N LEU A 169 -15.25 -1.12 -10.99
CA LEU A 169 -14.90 -0.89 -9.59
C LEU A 169 -16.15 -0.64 -8.75
N LEU A 170 -17.02 0.26 -9.20
CA LEU A 170 -18.26 0.58 -8.51
C LEU A 170 -19.21 -0.62 -8.45
N SER A 171 -19.25 -1.45 -9.49
CA SER A 171 -20.01 -2.70 -9.48
C SER A 171 -19.48 -3.70 -8.46
N ALA A 172 -18.16 -3.91 -8.40
CA ALA A 172 -17.52 -4.77 -7.41
C ALA A 172 -17.80 -4.29 -5.98
N LEU A 173 -17.68 -2.98 -5.74
CA LEU A 173 -18.00 -2.39 -4.44
C LEU A 173 -19.45 -2.61 -4.02
N ARG A 174 -20.41 -2.43 -4.95
CA ARG A 174 -21.84 -2.66 -4.67
C ARG A 174 -22.11 -4.12 -4.33
N ALA A 175 -21.48 -5.06 -5.05
CA ALA A 175 -21.61 -6.50 -4.77
C ALA A 175 -21.11 -6.85 -3.36
N SER A 176 -20.06 -6.18 -2.88
CA SER A 176 -19.54 -6.34 -1.52
C SER A 176 -20.23 -5.47 -0.45
N GLY A 177 -21.35 -4.81 -0.80
CA GLY A 177 -22.18 -4.02 0.13
C GLY A 177 -21.74 -2.57 0.36
N HIS A 178 -20.83 -2.05 -0.46
CA HIS A 178 -20.32 -0.67 -0.38
C HIS A 178 -21.06 0.29 -1.32
N LYS A 179 -21.11 1.58 -0.96
CA LYS A 179 -21.74 2.61 -1.78
C LYS A 179 -20.74 3.18 -2.78
N ALA A 180 -21.24 3.65 -3.92
CA ALA A 180 -20.41 4.28 -4.95
C ALA A 180 -19.61 5.51 -4.45
N THR A 181 -20.17 6.25 -3.48
CA THR A 181 -19.50 7.40 -2.84
C THR A 181 -18.33 7.01 -1.94
N ASP A 182 -18.21 5.73 -1.58
CA ASP A 182 -17.23 5.30 -0.60
C ASP A 182 -15.81 5.31 -1.18
N LEU A 183 -15.64 5.04 -2.48
CA LEU A 183 -14.33 5.06 -3.14
C LEU A 183 -13.67 6.45 -3.09
N ALA A 184 -14.40 7.50 -3.47
CA ALA A 184 -13.90 8.88 -3.38
C ALA A 184 -13.69 9.33 -1.92
N ARG A 185 -14.53 8.87 -0.98
CA ARG A 185 -14.39 9.17 0.45
C ARG A 185 -13.23 8.43 1.11
N ALA A 186 -12.85 7.27 0.57
CA ALA A 186 -11.73 6.47 1.04
C ALA A 186 -10.38 7.01 0.56
N ALA A 187 -10.35 7.85 -0.49
CA ALA A 187 -9.13 8.52 -0.93
C ALA A 187 -8.52 9.33 0.24
N GLY A 188 -7.36 8.88 0.74
CA GLY A 188 -6.72 9.45 1.92
C GLY A 188 -7.25 8.96 3.27
N ARG A 189 -7.93 7.80 3.32
CA ARG A 189 -8.24 7.05 4.54
C ARG A 189 -7.63 5.66 4.47
N ASP A 190 -7.24 5.10 5.61
CA ASP A 190 -6.63 3.77 5.70
C ASP A 190 -7.66 2.63 5.76
N ARG A 191 -8.89 2.87 5.29
CA ARG A 191 -9.97 1.86 5.32
C ARG A 191 -10.08 1.18 3.96
N PRO A 192 -9.68 -0.10 3.83
CA PRO A 192 -9.82 -0.84 2.58
C PRO A 192 -11.26 -1.33 2.36
N PHE A 193 -11.50 -1.83 1.15
CA PHE A 193 -12.70 -2.58 0.78
C PHE A 193 -12.35 -4.05 0.62
N TYR A 194 -13.05 -4.91 1.35
CA TYR A 194 -12.87 -6.35 1.27
C TYR A 194 -13.85 -6.94 0.28
N LEU A 195 -13.33 -7.68 -0.68
CA LEU A 195 -14.08 -8.31 -1.76
C LEU A 195 -14.03 -9.82 -1.59
N ASP A 196 -15.17 -10.45 -1.80
CA ASP A 196 -15.28 -11.90 -1.94
C ASP A 196 -14.46 -12.38 -3.16
N GLU A 197 -14.09 -13.65 -3.13
CA GLU A 197 -13.14 -14.22 -4.10
C GLU A 197 -13.59 -14.06 -5.57
N PRO A 198 -14.84 -14.40 -5.97
CA PRO A 198 -15.26 -14.25 -7.36
C PRO A 198 -15.23 -12.79 -7.84
N THR A 199 -15.69 -11.86 -7.00
CA THR A 199 -15.66 -10.42 -7.30
C THR A 199 -14.23 -9.90 -7.44
N GLY A 200 -13.35 -10.30 -6.52
CA GLY A 200 -11.94 -9.91 -6.53
C GLY A 200 -11.18 -10.45 -7.75
N VAL A 201 -11.40 -11.71 -8.13
CA VAL A 201 -10.79 -12.35 -9.31
C VAL A 201 -11.17 -11.61 -10.60
N ARG A 202 -12.45 -11.32 -10.80
CA ARG A 202 -12.93 -10.61 -11.99
C ARG A 202 -12.37 -9.19 -12.05
N LEU A 203 -12.36 -8.49 -10.93
CA LEU A 203 -11.77 -7.16 -10.87
C LEU A 203 -10.27 -7.21 -11.17
N ALA A 204 -9.54 -8.17 -10.60
CA ALA A 204 -8.12 -8.35 -10.84
C ALA A 204 -7.80 -8.59 -12.33
N LEU A 205 -8.57 -9.46 -12.99
CA LEU A 205 -8.43 -9.72 -14.43
C LEU A 205 -8.64 -8.45 -15.27
N ILE A 206 -9.67 -7.67 -14.96
CA ILE A 206 -9.93 -6.40 -15.64
C ILE A 206 -8.73 -5.47 -15.46
N LEU A 207 -8.26 -5.27 -14.23
CA LEU A 207 -7.13 -4.38 -13.94
C LEU A 207 -5.84 -4.83 -14.66
N LEU A 208 -5.56 -6.14 -14.68
CA LEU A 208 -4.39 -6.72 -15.37
C LEU A 208 -4.47 -6.52 -16.88
N ALA A 209 -5.64 -6.75 -17.46
CA ALA A 209 -5.84 -6.67 -18.89
C ALA A 209 -5.79 -5.22 -19.40
N VAL A 210 -6.37 -4.26 -18.66
CA VAL A 210 -6.54 -2.86 -19.11
C VAL A 210 -5.35 -1.96 -18.82
N LYS A 211 -4.48 -2.32 -17.86
CA LYS A 211 -3.32 -1.48 -17.46
C LYS A 211 -2.44 -0.98 -18.63
N PRO A 212 -2.15 -1.77 -19.68
CA PRO A 212 -1.37 -1.28 -20.82
C PRO A 212 -2.20 -0.54 -21.88
N LEU A 213 -3.51 -0.36 -21.70
CA LEU A 213 -4.43 0.14 -22.74
C LEU A 213 -4.81 1.60 -22.55
N ALA A 214 -4.94 2.31 -23.67
CA ALA A 214 -5.48 3.67 -23.74
C ALA A 214 -6.86 3.75 -24.42
N ARG A 215 -7.25 2.74 -25.21
CA ARG A 215 -8.51 2.75 -25.98
C ARG A 215 -9.70 2.33 -25.13
N HIS A 216 -10.63 3.26 -24.90
CA HIS A 216 -11.78 3.05 -24.02
C HIS A 216 -12.73 1.94 -24.48
N ASP A 217 -12.99 1.81 -25.78
CA ASP A 217 -13.88 0.78 -26.31
C ASP A 217 -13.34 -0.64 -26.06
N ARG A 218 -12.01 -0.82 -26.13
CA ARG A 218 -11.36 -2.09 -25.79
C ARG A 218 -11.42 -2.37 -24.30
N ILE A 219 -11.19 -1.35 -23.47
CA ILE A 219 -11.29 -1.45 -22.01
C ILE A 219 -12.70 -1.90 -21.61
N GLU A 220 -13.72 -1.31 -22.23
CA GLU A 220 -15.13 -1.66 -21.99
C GLU A 220 -15.47 -3.07 -22.49
N ALA A 221 -14.97 -3.47 -23.66
CA ALA A 221 -15.14 -4.83 -24.19
C ALA A 221 -14.51 -5.89 -23.29
N ILE A 222 -13.28 -5.66 -22.82
CA ILE A 222 -12.60 -6.52 -21.84
C ILE A 222 -13.40 -6.60 -20.54
N GLY A 223 -13.84 -5.45 -20.03
CA GLY A 223 -14.62 -5.37 -18.80
C GLY A 223 -15.91 -6.18 -18.87
N ARG A 224 -16.69 -6.02 -19.95
CA ARG A 224 -17.89 -6.84 -20.19
C ARG A 224 -17.56 -8.32 -20.35
N GLY A 225 -16.52 -8.63 -21.14
CA GLY A 225 -16.09 -10.00 -21.40
C GLY A 225 -15.74 -10.75 -20.12
N VAL A 226 -14.94 -10.15 -19.25
CA VAL A 226 -14.57 -10.74 -17.94
C VAL A 226 -15.80 -10.90 -17.03
N GLN A 227 -16.76 -9.98 -17.06
CA GLN A 227 -17.98 -10.12 -16.27
C GLN A 227 -18.90 -11.24 -16.78
N ALA A 228 -18.86 -11.56 -18.07
CA ALA A 228 -19.66 -12.63 -18.69
C ALA A 228 -19.07 -14.04 -18.50
N MET A 229 -17.80 -14.17 -18.10
CA MET A 229 -17.15 -15.47 -17.89
C MET A 229 -17.85 -16.29 -16.81
N GLY A 230 -17.85 -17.61 -16.94
CA GLY A 230 -18.13 -18.49 -15.80
C GLY A 230 -17.05 -18.36 -14.72
N ASP A 231 -17.35 -18.77 -13.48
CA ASP A 231 -16.38 -18.66 -12.39
C ASP A 231 -15.11 -19.46 -12.67
N GLU A 232 -15.23 -20.70 -13.14
CA GLU A 232 -14.09 -21.56 -13.51
C GLU A 232 -13.18 -20.92 -14.56
N GLU A 233 -13.77 -20.27 -15.57
CA GLU A 233 -13.05 -19.57 -16.61
C GLU A 233 -12.31 -18.36 -16.05
N ALA A 234 -12.95 -17.57 -15.18
CA ALA A 234 -12.32 -16.44 -14.52
C ALA A 234 -11.15 -16.89 -13.63
N TYR A 235 -11.29 -17.98 -12.87
CA TYR A 235 -10.20 -18.54 -12.06
C TYR A 235 -9.03 -19.04 -12.92
N TYR A 236 -9.33 -19.74 -14.01
CA TYR A 236 -8.31 -20.21 -14.96
C TYR A 236 -7.50 -19.04 -15.51
N TRP A 237 -8.18 -18.03 -16.04
CA TRP A 237 -7.52 -16.84 -16.60
C TRP A 237 -6.73 -16.08 -15.55
N PHE A 238 -7.28 -15.94 -14.34
CA PHE A 238 -6.59 -15.23 -13.26
C PHE A 238 -5.31 -15.94 -12.87
N SER A 239 -5.34 -17.26 -12.66
CA SER A 239 -4.15 -18.07 -12.40
C SER A 239 -3.09 -17.90 -13.49
N LYS A 240 -3.49 -17.85 -14.77
CA LYS A 240 -2.57 -17.65 -15.89
C LYS A 240 -2.04 -16.22 -15.99
N CYS A 241 -2.81 -15.20 -15.60
CA CYS A 241 -2.45 -13.80 -15.75
C CYS A 241 -1.72 -13.21 -14.53
N SER A 242 -1.83 -13.83 -13.35
CA SER A 242 -1.28 -13.33 -12.09
C SER A 242 0.08 -13.93 -11.72
N ALA A 243 0.39 -15.15 -12.18
CA ALA A 243 1.58 -15.89 -11.76
C ALA A 243 2.41 -16.46 -12.94
N GLY A 244 3.73 -16.51 -12.72
CA GLY A 244 4.68 -17.19 -13.62
C GLY A 244 5.21 -16.34 -14.79
N PRO A 245 6.21 -16.86 -15.53
CA PRO A 245 6.91 -16.13 -16.60
C PRO A 245 6.00 -15.78 -17.79
N GLU A 246 4.96 -16.57 -18.03
CA GLU A 246 4.03 -16.39 -19.16
C GLU A 246 2.86 -15.43 -18.85
N ALA A 247 2.81 -14.84 -17.65
CA ALA A 247 1.69 -14.01 -17.21
C ALA A 247 1.36 -12.86 -18.18
N ARG A 248 2.40 -12.16 -18.67
CA ARG A 248 2.21 -11.06 -19.65
C ARG A 248 1.67 -11.56 -20.99
N ARG A 249 2.06 -12.77 -21.41
CA ARG A 249 1.56 -13.40 -22.64
C ARG A 249 0.11 -13.83 -22.48
N ALA A 250 -0.26 -14.39 -21.32
CA ALA A 250 -1.63 -14.71 -20.99
C ALA A 250 -2.53 -13.46 -20.95
N GLN A 251 -2.07 -12.36 -20.34
CA GLN A 251 -2.78 -11.07 -20.36
C GLN A 251 -3.02 -10.57 -21.79
N LYS A 252 -2.03 -10.73 -22.68
CA LYS A 252 -2.20 -10.40 -24.10
C LYS A 252 -3.23 -11.32 -24.75
N ALA A 253 -3.14 -12.63 -24.56
CA ALA A 253 -4.09 -13.59 -25.12
C ALA A 253 -5.53 -13.30 -24.66
N LEU A 254 -5.71 -12.92 -23.40
CA LEU A 254 -6.99 -12.49 -22.85
C LEU A 254 -7.54 -11.24 -23.57
N ARG A 255 -6.68 -10.24 -23.81
CA ARG A 255 -7.08 -9.04 -24.57
C ARG A 255 -7.47 -9.38 -26.01
N VAL A 256 -6.71 -10.26 -26.68
CA VAL A 256 -7.01 -10.74 -28.03
C VAL A 256 -8.40 -11.40 -28.05
N LEU A 257 -8.66 -12.30 -27.11
CA LEU A 257 -9.91 -13.04 -27.00
C LEU A 257 -11.11 -12.12 -26.79
N LEU A 258 -11.00 -11.13 -25.90
CA LEU A 258 -12.13 -10.31 -25.46
C LEU A 258 -12.34 -9.04 -26.29
N SER A 259 -11.32 -8.57 -27.00
CA SER A 259 -11.36 -7.28 -27.71
C SER A 259 -10.72 -7.28 -29.10
N GLY A 260 -10.18 -8.41 -29.57
CA GLY A 260 -9.56 -8.53 -30.89
C GLY A 260 -8.22 -7.79 -31.04
N GLU A 261 -7.53 -7.52 -29.92
CA GLU A 261 -6.20 -6.89 -29.88
C GLU A 261 -5.06 -7.82 -30.31
#